data_AF-A0A7W4D7U9-F1
#
_entry.id   AF-A0A7W4D7U9-F1
#
_cell.length_a   1.000
_cell.length_b   1.000
_cell.length_c   1.000
_cell.angle_alpha   90.00
_cell.angle_beta   90.00
_cell.angle_gamma   90.00
#
_symmetry.space_group_name_H-M   'P 1'
#
loop_
_entity.id
_entity.type
_entity.pdbx_description
1 polymer ?
#
loop_
_entity_poly.entity_id
_entity_poly.type
_entity_poly.pdbx_seq_one_letter_code
_entity_poly.pdbx_strand_id
1 'polypeptide(L)'
;MKKLLHVAIFAVVMFLGVKQALEMGDSREWPTTQGQITSSRIIQVSERVSPKGDPASHRPKYEVRLSYSYQVDGQPYSGKRLRIRSHAYSNEKHARRELANYPVGQQVKVHYNPKEPESSVLMLH
;
A
#
# COMPACT_ATOMS: atom_id res chain seq x y z
N MET A 1 -5.13 24.42 -21.26
CA MET A 1 -6.29 24.79 -20.41
C MET A 1 -7.03 23.57 -19.84
N LYS A 2 -7.41 22.55 -20.63
CA LYS A 2 -8.13 21.36 -20.12
C LYS A 2 -7.39 20.57 -19.02
N LYS A 3 -6.06 20.41 -19.09
CA LYS A 3 -5.27 19.67 -18.08
C LYS A 3 -5.28 20.33 -16.69
N LEU A 4 -5.28 21.66 -16.63
CA LEU A 4 -5.32 22.43 -15.38
C LEU A 4 -6.67 22.27 -14.66
N LEU A 5 -7.77 22.16 -15.41
CA LEU A 5 -9.10 21.94 -14.87
C LEU A 5 -9.21 20.56 -14.21
N HIS A 6 -8.63 19.51 -14.81
CA HIS A 6 -8.63 18.17 -14.23
C HIS A 6 -7.79 18.09 -12.94
N VAL A 7 -6.64 18.78 -12.92
CA VAL A 7 -5.79 18.87 -11.71
C VAL A 7 -6.51 19.63 -10.59
N ALA A 8 -7.21 20.73 -10.92
CA ALA A 8 -7.97 21.49 -9.94
C ALA A 8 -9.18 20.72 -9.40
N ILE A 9 -9.96 20.04 -10.27
CA ILE A 9 -11.08 19.19 -9.84
C ILE A 9 -10.57 18.02 -8.98
N PHE A 10 -9.45 17.41 -9.37
CA PHE A 10 -8.83 16.33 -8.61
C PHE A 10 -8.32 16.80 -7.23
N ALA A 11 -7.69 17.97 -7.16
CA ALA A 11 -7.25 18.58 -5.90
C ALA A 11 -8.43 18.94 -4.99
N VAL A 12 -9.54 19.44 -5.54
CA VAL A 12 -10.75 19.78 -4.78
C VAL A 12 -11.45 18.53 -4.25
N VAL A 13 -11.58 17.47 -5.05
CA VAL A 13 -12.14 16.18 -4.60
C VAL A 13 -11.26 15.55 -3.52
N MET A 14 -9.94 15.61 -3.70
CA MET A 14 -8.97 15.15 -2.70
C MET A 14 -9.09 15.94 -1.39
N PHE A 15 -9.24 17.27 -1.45
CA PHE A 15 -9.40 18.14 -0.28
C PHE A 15 -10.71 17.89 0.48
N LEU A 16 -11.81 17.62 -0.23
CA LEU A 16 -13.10 17.30 0.40
C LEU A 16 -13.11 15.92 1.07
N GLY A 17 -12.39 14.93 0.50
CA GLY A 17 -12.27 13.60 1.10
C GLY A 17 -11.47 13.59 2.42
N VAL A 18 -10.42 14.40 2.51
CA VAL A 18 -9.60 14.52 3.73
C VAL A 18 -10.41 15.16 4.88
N LYS A 19 -11.17 16.22 4.61
CA LYS A 19 -11.96 16.89 5.66
C LYS A 19 -13.04 16.01 6.27
N GLN A 20 -13.78 15.25 5.45
CA GLN A 20 -14.79 14.32 5.97
C GLN A 20 -14.18 13.21 6.83
N ALA A 21 -12.94 12.81 6.54
CA ALA A 21 -12.25 11.76 7.29
C ALA A 21 -11.59 12.25 8.60
N LEU A 22 -11.32 13.55 8.73
CA LEU A 22 -10.89 14.16 10.00
C LEU A 22 -12.02 14.20 11.04
N GLU A 23 -13.28 14.20 10.60
CA GLU A 23 -14.46 14.28 11.48
C GLU A 23 -14.93 12.89 12.01
N MET A 24 -14.55 11.77 11.37
CA MET A 24 -15.00 10.41 11.73
C MET A 24 -14.03 9.68 12.68
N GLY A 25 -13.61 10.35 13.76
CA GLY A 25 -12.50 9.94 14.63
C GLY A 25 -12.64 8.63 15.45
N ASP A 26 -13.75 7.88 15.35
CA ASP A 26 -14.02 6.72 16.24
C ASP A 26 -14.47 5.43 15.54
N SER A 27 -14.61 5.41 14.21
CA SER A 27 -15.19 4.26 13.51
C SER A 27 -14.25 3.71 12.46
N ARG A 28 -13.22 2.94 12.83
CA ARG A 28 -12.45 1.93 12.01
C ARG A 28 -12.15 2.18 10.52
N GLU A 29 -12.36 3.37 9.98
CA GLU A 29 -12.27 3.69 8.57
C GLU A 29 -11.16 4.70 8.42
N TRP A 30 -9.98 4.21 8.05
CA TRP A 30 -8.88 5.09 7.72
C TRP A 30 -9.24 5.94 6.48
N PRO A 31 -9.07 7.27 6.54
CA PRO A 31 -9.18 8.17 5.40
C PRO A 31 -8.48 7.60 4.18
N THR A 32 -8.98 7.96 3.01
CA THR A 32 -8.33 7.59 1.76
C THR A 32 -7.87 8.80 0.98
N THR A 33 -6.67 8.69 0.43
CA THR A 33 -6.10 9.64 -0.51
C THR A 33 -5.61 8.89 -1.74
N GLN A 34 -5.35 9.63 -2.81
CA GLN A 34 -4.85 9.05 -4.03
C GLN A 34 -3.32 9.07 -4.03
N GLY A 35 -2.73 7.90 -4.24
CA GLY A 35 -1.28 7.71 -4.32
C GLY A 35 -0.85 7.05 -5.62
N GLN A 36 0.45 6.85 -5.76
CA GLN A 36 1.07 6.25 -6.94
C GLN A 36 2.09 5.19 -6.53
N ILE A 37 2.09 4.03 -7.20
CA ILE A 37 3.14 3.03 -7.01
C ILE A 37 4.48 3.56 -7.54
N THR A 38 5.50 3.58 -6.70
CA THR A 38 6.88 4.01 -7.03
C THR A 38 7.83 2.82 -7.17
N SER A 39 7.54 1.69 -6.54
CA SER A 39 8.31 0.45 -6.69
C SER A 39 7.41 -0.76 -6.51
N SER A 40 7.68 -1.84 -7.24
CA SER A 40 6.92 -3.08 -7.18
C SER A 40 7.86 -4.25 -7.53
N ARG A 41 8.12 -5.14 -6.57
CA ARG A 41 9.01 -6.29 -6.74
C ARG A 41 8.61 -7.48 -5.86
N ILE A 42 9.05 -8.67 -6.26
CA ILE A 42 8.98 -9.87 -5.41
C ILE A 42 10.35 -10.07 -4.76
N ILE A 43 10.35 -10.46 -3.50
CA ILE A 43 11.54 -10.99 -2.84
C ILE A 43 11.28 -12.42 -2.39
N GLN A 44 12.32 -13.24 -2.40
CA GLN A 44 12.30 -14.55 -1.77
C GLN A 44 12.73 -14.39 -0.31
N VAL A 45 11.88 -14.84 0.62
CA VAL A 45 12.17 -14.91 2.05
C VAL A 45 12.32 -16.38 2.43
N SER A 46 13.50 -16.75 2.93
CA SER A 46 13.73 -18.07 3.53
C SER A 46 13.37 -18.00 5.01
N GLU A 47 12.47 -18.86 5.46
CA GLU A 47 12.22 -19.04 6.90
C GLU A 47 13.45 -19.73 7.51
N ARG A 48 14.22 -19.02 8.34
CA ARG A 48 15.31 -19.65 9.12
C ARG A 48 14.66 -20.58 10.13
N VAL A 49 14.92 -21.88 10.00
CA VAL A 49 14.39 -22.92 10.89
C VAL A 49 14.92 -22.70 12.32
N SER A 50 14.04 -22.88 13.31
CA SER A 50 14.42 -23.14 14.70
C SER A 50 15.40 -24.33 14.80
N PRO A 51 16.21 -24.46 15.86
CA PRO A 51 17.34 -25.40 15.91
C PRO A 51 17.03 -26.90 15.76
N LYS A 52 15.75 -27.31 15.79
CA LYS A 52 15.33 -28.72 15.60
C LYS A 52 14.99 -28.95 14.14
N GLY A 53 16.02 -29.27 13.37
CA GLY A 53 15.98 -29.42 11.92
C GLY A 53 15.10 -30.56 11.43
N ASP A 54 14.11 -30.20 10.62
CA ASP A 54 13.53 -31.08 9.61
C ASP A 54 13.95 -30.54 8.22
N PRO A 55 14.80 -31.27 7.46
CA PRO A 55 15.26 -30.82 6.16
C PRO A 55 14.13 -30.66 5.13
N ALA A 56 12.95 -31.26 5.35
CA ALA A 56 11.81 -31.19 4.44
C ALA A 56 11.08 -29.84 4.42
N SER A 57 11.39 -28.91 5.34
CA SER A 57 10.64 -27.66 5.54
C SER A 57 11.23 -26.42 4.85
N HIS A 58 12.29 -26.57 4.02
CA HIS A 58 12.85 -25.45 3.25
C HIS A 58 12.03 -25.17 1.98
N ARG A 59 10.81 -24.65 2.15
CA ARG A 59 10.05 -24.12 1.02
C ARG A 59 10.33 -22.62 0.89
N PRO A 60 10.81 -22.13 -0.27
CA PRO A 60 10.97 -20.70 -0.48
C PRO A 60 9.60 -20.02 -0.34
N LYS A 61 9.54 -18.94 0.43
CA LYS A 61 8.38 -18.06 0.49
C LYS A 61 8.67 -16.81 -0.33
N TYR A 62 7.65 -16.27 -0.97
CA TYR A 62 7.74 -15.12 -1.86
C TYR A 62 6.88 -13.98 -1.31
N GLU A 63 7.49 -12.85 -0.98
CA GLU A 63 6.81 -11.68 -0.47
C GLU A 63 6.72 -10.62 -1.57
N VAL A 64 5.52 -10.05 -1.75
CA VAL A 64 5.31 -8.88 -2.60
C VAL A 64 5.73 -7.64 -1.82
N ARG A 65 6.73 -6.93 -2.33
CA ARG A 65 7.17 -5.64 -1.78
C ARG A 65 6.92 -4.54 -2.78
N LEU A 66 6.16 -3.55 -2.34
CA LEU A 66 5.88 -2.36 -3.10
C LEU A 66 6.21 -1.11 -2.30
N SER A 67 6.32 0.00 -2.99
CA SER A 67 6.40 1.32 -2.39
C SER A 67 5.48 2.24 -3.18
N TYR A 68 4.87 3.18 -2.48
CA TYR A 68 3.98 4.16 -3.07
C TYR A 68 4.19 5.52 -2.43
N SER A 69 3.90 6.58 -3.18
CA SER A 69 3.85 7.95 -2.69
C SER A 69 2.40 8.43 -2.63
N TYR A 70 2.12 9.33 -1.71
CA TYR A 70 0.82 9.98 -1.55
C TYR A 70 1.01 11.34 -0.89
N GLN A 71 -0.03 12.15 -0.88
CA GLN A 71 -0.02 13.44 -0.19
C GLN A 71 -1.20 13.54 0.76
N VAL A 72 -0.96 14.18 1.90
CA VAL A 72 -1.98 14.58 2.88
C VAL A 72 -1.74 16.05 3.15
N ASP A 73 -2.75 16.90 2.93
CA ASP A 73 -2.66 18.36 3.08
C ASP A 73 -1.45 19.01 2.37
N GLY A 74 -1.10 18.48 1.19
CA GLY A 74 0.04 18.95 0.39
C GLY A 74 1.40 18.46 0.89
N GLN A 75 1.48 17.74 2.02
CA GLN A 75 2.70 17.11 2.48
C GLN A 75 2.90 15.73 1.85
N PRO A 76 4.08 15.43 1.28
CA PRO A 76 4.35 14.14 0.66
C PRO A 76 4.69 13.09 1.72
N TYR A 77 4.11 11.90 1.53
CA TYR A 77 4.39 10.71 2.32
C TYR A 77 4.70 9.53 1.40
N SER A 78 5.30 8.49 1.97
CA SER A 78 5.51 7.24 1.29
C SER A 78 5.11 6.07 2.18
N GLY A 79 4.69 4.98 1.57
CA GLY A 79 4.28 3.78 2.27
C GLY A 79 4.76 2.54 1.54
N LYS A 80 4.79 1.42 2.27
CA LYS A 80 5.32 0.13 1.78
C LYS A 80 4.37 -1.03 2.04
N ARG A 81 3.26 -0.79 2.75
CA ARG A 81 2.37 -1.85 3.21
C ARG A 81 1.23 -2.02 2.22
N LEU A 82 1.14 -3.20 1.63
CA LEU A 82 -0.02 -3.54 0.81
C LEU A 82 -1.29 -3.69 1.68
N ARG A 83 -1.15 -4.28 2.86
CA ARG A 83 -2.23 -4.62 3.79
C ARG A 83 -1.72 -4.64 5.24
N ILE A 84 -2.62 -4.68 6.22
CA ILE A 84 -2.25 -4.64 7.66
C ILE A 84 -1.28 -5.77 8.03
N ARG A 85 -1.58 -7.01 7.62
CA ARG A 85 -0.74 -8.20 7.87
C ARG A 85 0.05 -8.55 6.63
N SER A 86 1.38 -8.63 6.73
CA SER A 86 2.22 -9.11 5.63
C SER A 86 1.78 -10.52 5.21
N HIS A 87 1.86 -10.77 3.91
CA HIS A 87 1.47 -12.05 3.30
C HIS A 87 2.62 -12.54 2.43
N ALA A 88 2.96 -13.82 2.58
CA ALA A 88 3.96 -14.49 1.78
C ALA A 88 3.35 -15.71 1.09
N TYR A 89 3.71 -15.89 -0.17
CA TYR A 89 3.24 -16.97 -1.02
C TYR A 89 4.22 -18.14 -1.01
N SER A 90 3.73 -19.38 -1.03
CA SER A 90 4.55 -20.58 -1.20
C SER A 90 4.99 -20.84 -2.66
N ASN A 91 4.48 -20.04 -3.60
CA ASN A 91 4.75 -20.15 -5.03
C ASN A 91 4.94 -18.75 -5.64
N GLU A 92 6.06 -18.55 -6.33
CA GLU A 92 6.39 -17.27 -7.00
C GLU A 92 5.29 -16.85 -7.98
N LYS A 93 4.67 -17.78 -8.69
CA LYS A 93 3.61 -17.48 -9.66
C LYS A 93 2.41 -16.79 -9.00
N HIS A 94 2.12 -17.11 -7.74
CA HIS A 94 1.03 -16.46 -7.00
C HIS A 94 1.42 -15.03 -6.60
N ALA A 95 2.64 -14.84 -6.10
CA ALA A 95 3.17 -13.51 -5.80
C ALA A 95 3.22 -12.62 -7.05
N ARG A 96 3.60 -13.19 -8.20
CA ARG A 96 3.64 -12.48 -9.50
C ARG A 96 2.27 -12.05 -9.99
N ARG A 97 1.23 -12.86 -9.77
CA ARG A 97 -0.16 -12.47 -10.09
C ARG A 97 -0.64 -11.32 -9.22
N GLU A 98 -0.31 -11.31 -7.94
CA GLU A 98 -0.64 -10.16 -7.08
C GLU A 98 0.14 -8.92 -7.50
N LEU A 99 1.46 -9.04 -7.74
CA LEU A 99 2.31 -7.93 -8.17
C LEU A 99 1.83 -7.29 -9.48
N ALA A 100 1.29 -8.09 -10.40
CA ALA A 100 0.77 -7.61 -11.69
C ALA A 100 -0.39 -6.61 -11.54
N ASN A 101 -1.08 -6.60 -10.40
CA ASN A 101 -2.11 -5.62 -10.09
C ASN A 101 -1.55 -4.26 -9.63
N TYR A 102 -0.24 -4.18 -9.41
CA TYR A 102 0.49 -3.03 -8.85
C TYR A 102 1.69 -2.58 -9.70
N PRO A 103 1.55 -2.28 -11.01
CA PRO A 103 2.64 -1.74 -11.80
C PRO A 103 3.09 -0.36 -11.32
N VAL A 104 4.38 -0.06 -11.50
CA VAL A 104 4.94 1.27 -11.21
C VAL A 104 4.23 2.33 -12.05
N GLY A 105 3.91 3.46 -11.42
CA GLY A 105 3.17 4.56 -12.02
C GLY A 105 1.65 4.44 -11.89
N GLN A 106 1.12 3.30 -11.46
CA GLN A 106 -0.31 3.12 -11.26
C GLN A 106 -0.84 3.96 -10.10
N GLN A 107 -2.00 4.56 -10.34
CA GLN A 107 -2.79 5.26 -9.33
C GLN A 107 -3.49 4.25 -8.42
N VAL A 108 -3.20 4.30 -7.12
CA VAL A 108 -3.80 3.45 -6.08
C VAL A 108 -4.44 4.25 -4.96
N LYS A 109 -5.53 3.73 -4.39
CA LYS A 109 -6.15 4.30 -3.20
C LYS A 109 -5.29 3.94 -1.98
N VAL A 110 -4.89 4.95 -1.21
CA VAL A 110 -4.07 4.80 0.00
C VAL A 110 -4.93 5.11 1.21
N HIS A 111 -5.05 4.14 2.12
CA HIS A 111 -5.65 4.34 3.43
C HIS A 111 -4.56 4.79 4.40
N TYR A 112 -4.72 5.92 5.08
CA TYR A 112 -3.73 6.44 6.03
C TYR A 112 -4.36 6.72 7.40
N ASN A 113 -3.56 6.60 8.46
CA ASN A 113 -3.98 7.00 9.79
C ASN A 113 -3.98 8.54 9.90
N PRO A 114 -5.11 9.21 10.17
CA PRO A 114 -5.15 10.67 10.18
C PRO A 114 -4.38 11.28 11.35
N LYS A 115 -4.18 10.51 12.43
CA LYS A 115 -3.34 10.90 13.58
C LYS A 115 -1.86 10.70 13.31
N GLU A 116 -1.51 9.84 12.35
CA GLU A 116 -0.14 9.47 12.00
C GLU A 116 -0.06 9.16 10.48
N PRO A 117 -0.03 10.18 9.61
CA PRO A 117 -0.21 10.00 8.16
C PRO A 117 0.84 9.10 7.49
N GLU A 118 2.01 8.93 8.10
CA GLU A 118 3.05 7.98 7.69
C GLU A 118 2.62 6.51 7.78
N SER A 119 1.66 6.20 8.64
CA SER A 119 1.07 4.87 8.77
C SER A 119 -0.04 4.70 7.74
N SER A 120 0.23 3.91 6.71
CA SER A 120 -0.71 3.69 5.60
C SER A 120 -0.72 2.25 5.08
N VAL A 121 -1.80 1.88 4.37
CA VAL A 121 -1.98 0.62 3.64
C VAL A 121 -2.73 0.85 2.33
N LEU A 122 -2.50 0.01 1.31
CA LEU A 122 -3.30 0.06 0.06
C LEU A 122 -4.62 -0.71 0.16
N MET A 123 -4.70 -1.70 1.04
CA MET A 123 -5.89 -2.51 1.30
C MET A 123 -6.19 -2.54 2.80
N LEU A 124 -7.40 -2.12 3.16
CA LEU A 124 -8.01 -2.34 4.47
C LEU A 124 -8.99 -3.52 4.29
N HIS A 125 -8.71 -4.68 4.90
CA HIS A 125 -9.60 -5.86 4.92
C HIS A 125 -9.92 -6.22 6.37
#